data_AF-A0A925HW91-F1
#
_entry.id   AF-A0A925HW91-F1
#
_cell.length_a   1.000
_cell.length_b   1.000
_cell.length_c   1.000
_cell.angle_alpha   90.00
_cell.angle_beta   90.00
_cell.angle_gamma   90.00
#
_symmetry.space_group_name_H-M   'P 1'
#
loop_
_entity.id
_entity.type
_entity.pdbx_description
1 polymer ?
#
loop_
_entity_poly.entity_id
_entity_poly.type
_entity_poly.pdbx_seq_one_letter_code
_entity_poly.pdbx_strand_id
1 'polypeptide(L)'
;MATSPDPKERDGAQAVRLAEQAVKLNPNEGLYWNTLGAARYRAGDWQGAIVALSKSQELQRANEGFDWFFLAMAHWQLGEKEQAQKWYDRAVEWVSKFEQQNEEVLRFRAEAAELLGIKDEPKQQKELPPKSDEG
;
A
#
# COMPACT_ATOMS: atom_id res chain seq x y z
N MET A 1 -31.47 10.79 -0.38
CA MET A 1 -30.30 10.89 0.50
C MET A 1 -29.83 9.48 0.78
N ALA A 2 -28.71 9.05 0.19
CA ALA A 2 -28.18 7.70 0.35
C ALA A 2 -27.23 7.68 1.55
N THR A 3 -27.75 7.33 2.72
CA THR A 3 -26.89 6.88 3.83
C THR A 3 -26.83 5.36 3.73
N SER A 4 -25.76 4.82 3.14
CA SER A 4 -25.49 3.39 3.21
C SER A 4 -25.49 2.96 4.69
N PRO A 5 -26.20 1.88 5.05
CA PRO A 5 -26.31 1.42 6.44
C PRO A 5 -25.09 0.61 6.93
N ASP A 6 -24.14 0.28 6.05
CA ASP A 6 -22.94 -0.46 6.44
C ASP A 6 -21.95 0.47 7.17
N PRO A 7 -21.61 0.20 8.45
CA PRO A 7 -20.62 0.97 9.19
C PRO A 7 -19.27 1.07 8.47
N LYS A 8 -18.84 0.03 7.74
CA LYS A 8 -17.56 0.03 7.02
C LYS A 8 -17.56 1.01 5.85
N GLU A 9 -18.67 1.11 5.11
CA GLU A 9 -18.82 2.09 4.03
C GLU A 9 -18.94 3.52 4.59
N ARG A 10 -19.61 3.68 5.73
CA ARG A 10 -19.75 4.97 6.41
C ARG A 10 -18.41 5.49 6.92
N ASP A 11 -17.61 4.62 7.52
CA ASP A 11 -16.27 4.96 8.01
C ASP A 11 -15.31 5.27 6.86
N GLY A 12 -15.38 4.50 5.76
CA GLY A 12 -14.61 4.77 4.54
C GLY A 12 -14.92 6.16 3.94
N ALA A 13 -16.21 6.48 3.75
CA ALA A 13 -16.61 7.78 3.20
C ALA A 13 -16.22 8.96 4.12
N GLN A 14 -16.25 8.76 5.44
CA GLN A 14 -15.81 9.78 6.39
C GLN A 14 -14.28 9.94 6.36
N ALA A 15 -13.52 8.85 6.31
CA ALA A 15 -12.06 8.87 6.20
C ALA A 15 -11.62 9.61 4.93
N VAL A 16 -12.27 9.35 3.79
CA VAL A 16 -11.99 10.07 2.53
C VAL A 16 -12.20 11.58 2.71
N ARG A 17 -13.34 12.01 3.28
CA ARG A 17 -13.62 13.45 3.47
C ARG A 17 -12.56 14.14 4.33
N LEU A 18 -12.13 13.50 5.42
CA LEU A 18 -11.11 14.06 6.31
C LEU A 18 -9.75 14.13 5.62
N ALA A 19 -9.37 13.09 4.88
CA ALA A 19 -8.12 13.06 4.14
C ALA A 19 -8.11 14.10 2.99
N GLU A 20 -9.23 14.29 2.30
CA GLU A 20 -9.37 15.35 1.28
C GLU A 20 -9.23 16.74 1.90
N GLN A 21 -9.74 16.96 3.11
CA GLN A 21 -9.53 18.21 3.84
C GLN A 21 -8.05 18.41 4.20
N ALA A 22 -7.36 17.36 4.66
CA ALA A 22 -5.92 17.43 4.96
C ALA A 22 -5.10 17.81 3.72
N VAL A 23 -5.38 17.16 2.56
CA VAL A 23 -4.76 17.51 1.28
C VAL A 23 -5.06 18.95 0.87
N LYS A 24 -6.29 19.44 1.06
CA LYS A 24 -6.62 20.85 0.77
C LYS A 24 -5.85 21.83 1.65
N LEU A 25 -5.62 21.48 2.92
CA LEU A 25 -4.88 22.32 3.86
C LEU A 25 -3.38 22.36 3.55
N ASN A 26 -2.79 21.24 3.14
CA ASN A 26 -1.40 21.20 2.71
C ASN A 26 -1.23 20.23 1.51
N PRO A 27 -1.36 20.72 0.26
CA PRO A 27 -1.31 19.88 -0.93
C PRO A 27 0.09 19.38 -1.28
N ASN A 28 1.13 19.91 -0.62
CA ASN A 28 2.52 19.49 -0.84
C ASN A 28 2.99 18.48 0.20
N GLU A 29 2.13 18.10 1.16
CA GLU A 29 2.43 17.07 2.15
C GLU A 29 2.10 15.69 1.60
N GLY A 30 3.13 14.90 1.29
CA GLY A 30 2.99 13.56 0.74
C GLY A 30 2.19 12.63 1.65
N LEU A 31 2.33 12.77 2.96
CA LEU A 31 1.61 11.94 3.95
C LEU A 31 0.08 12.10 3.84
N TYR A 32 -0.41 13.31 3.52
CA TYR A 32 -1.85 13.54 3.37
C TYR A 32 -2.40 12.88 2.10
N TRP A 33 -1.61 12.88 1.03
CA TRP A 33 -1.94 12.14 -0.20
C TRP A 33 -1.91 10.63 0.01
N ASN A 34 -0.97 10.13 0.82
CA ASN A 34 -0.93 8.73 1.23
C ASN A 34 -2.22 8.35 1.99
N THR A 35 -2.55 9.13 3.02
CA THR A 35 -3.76 8.90 3.84
C THR A 35 -5.01 8.93 2.98
N LEU A 36 -5.08 9.86 2.02
CA LEU A 36 -6.19 9.93 1.06
C LEU A 36 -6.25 8.69 0.17
N GLY A 37 -5.11 8.20 -0.29
CA GLY A 37 -5.00 6.96 -1.07
C GLY A 37 -5.54 5.75 -0.32
N ALA A 38 -5.07 5.53 0.91
CA ALA A 38 -5.52 4.43 1.76
C ALA A 38 -7.03 4.55 2.10
N ALA A 39 -7.51 5.75 2.39
CA ALA A 39 -8.93 5.99 2.66
C ALA A 39 -9.80 5.69 1.43
N ARG A 40 -9.37 6.11 0.23
CA ARG A 40 -10.09 5.84 -1.02
C ARG A 40 -10.10 4.36 -1.36
N TYR A 41 -8.98 3.65 -1.13
CA TYR A 41 -8.94 2.19 -1.25
C TYR A 41 -9.98 1.56 -0.33
N ARG A 42 -9.98 1.89 0.97
CA ARG A 42 -10.97 1.33 1.91
C ARG A 42 -12.43 1.68 1.56
N ALA A 43 -12.65 2.78 0.86
CA ALA A 43 -13.96 3.21 0.38
C ALA A 43 -14.37 2.59 -0.98
N GLY A 44 -13.53 1.75 -1.59
CA GLY A 44 -13.79 1.14 -2.89
C GLY A 44 -13.47 2.00 -4.11
N ASP A 45 -12.90 3.19 -3.91
CA ASP A 45 -12.45 4.07 -4.99
C ASP A 45 -11.02 3.72 -5.40
N TRP A 46 -10.88 2.60 -6.12
CA TRP A 46 -9.58 2.06 -6.54
C TRP A 46 -8.81 3.03 -7.44
N GLN A 47 -9.51 3.67 -8.39
CA GLN A 47 -8.88 4.62 -9.31
C GLN A 47 -8.42 5.87 -8.56
N GLY A 48 -9.25 6.43 -7.68
CA GLY A 48 -8.89 7.58 -6.88
C GLY A 48 -7.80 7.28 -5.84
N ALA A 49 -7.71 6.04 -5.36
CA ALA A 49 -6.61 5.57 -4.52
C ALA A 49 -5.28 5.60 -5.29
N ILE A 50 -5.24 5.04 -6.50
CA ILE A 50 -4.04 5.06 -7.35
C ILE A 50 -3.58 6.51 -7.59
N VAL A 51 -4.49 7.41 -7.97
CA VAL A 51 -4.15 8.82 -8.22
C VAL A 51 -3.53 9.47 -6.99
N ALA A 52 -4.12 9.27 -5.81
CA ALA A 52 -3.62 9.86 -4.57
C ALA A 52 -2.27 9.27 -4.14
N LEU A 53 -2.09 7.95 -4.23
CA LEU A 53 -0.82 7.26 -3.90
C LEU A 53 0.29 7.61 -4.90
N SER A 54 -0.02 7.75 -6.19
CA SER A 54 0.93 8.27 -7.18
C SER A 54 1.36 9.70 -6.85
N LYS A 55 0.41 10.55 -6.44
CA LYS A 55 0.74 11.93 -6.04
C LYS A 55 1.64 11.99 -4.80
N SER A 56 1.38 11.10 -3.84
CA SER A 56 2.20 10.97 -2.64
C SER A 56 3.66 10.62 -2.97
N GLN A 57 3.87 9.70 -3.92
CA GLN A 57 5.20 9.33 -4.42
C GLN A 57 5.90 10.47 -5.17
N GLU A 58 5.18 11.23 -5.99
CA GLU A 58 5.75 12.41 -6.69
C GLU A 58 6.31 13.45 -5.72
N LEU A 59 5.67 13.60 -4.56
CA LEU A 59 6.10 14.55 -3.53
C LEU A 59 7.27 14.03 -2.69
N GLN A 60 7.80 12.83 -2.99
CA GLN A 60 9.02 12.23 -2.41
C GLN A 60 9.06 12.24 -0.87
N ARG A 61 7.91 12.29 -0.23
CA ARG A 61 7.76 12.36 1.24
C ARG A 61 7.03 11.15 1.82
N ALA A 62 6.35 10.36 0.99
CA ALA A 62 5.96 8.99 1.32
C ALA A 62 6.97 8.01 0.70
N ASN A 63 8.12 7.88 1.35
CA ASN A 63 9.10 6.82 1.05
C ASN A 63 8.73 5.50 1.74
N GLU A 64 7.44 5.31 2.00
CA GLU A 64 6.94 4.20 2.77
C GLU A 64 6.46 3.14 1.79
N GLY A 65 7.24 2.06 1.64
CA GLY A 65 6.96 1.01 0.67
C GLY A 65 5.69 0.21 0.96
N PHE A 66 4.97 0.51 2.05
CA PHE A 66 3.63 -0.04 2.29
C PHE A 66 2.57 0.57 1.36
N ASP A 67 2.77 1.77 0.83
CA ASP A 67 1.90 2.39 -0.19
C ASP A 67 1.79 1.54 -1.44
N TRP A 68 2.87 0.82 -1.74
CA TRP A 68 2.94 -0.09 -2.87
C TRP A 68 2.04 -1.31 -2.66
N PHE A 69 1.72 -1.71 -1.42
CA PHE A 69 0.68 -2.73 -1.18
C PHE A 69 -0.70 -2.20 -1.54
N PHE A 70 -1.05 -0.96 -1.15
CA PHE A 70 -2.33 -0.36 -1.54
C PHE A 70 -2.44 -0.17 -3.06
N LEU A 71 -1.36 0.22 -3.74
CA LEU A 71 -1.33 0.25 -5.21
C LEU A 71 -1.53 -1.13 -5.81
N ALA A 72 -0.83 -2.15 -5.32
CA ALA A 72 -0.97 -3.52 -5.79
C ALA A 72 -2.42 -3.99 -5.69
N MET A 73 -3.04 -3.79 -4.53
CA MET A 73 -4.42 -4.17 -4.29
C MET A 73 -5.41 -3.36 -5.14
N ALA A 74 -5.23 -2.05 -5.28
CA ALA A 74 -6.09 -1.22 -6.12
C ALA A 74 -6.04 -1.61 -7.61
N HIS A 75 -4.83 -1.85 -8.14
CA HIS A 75 -4.66 -2.35 -9.50
C HIS A 75 -5.31 -3.73 -9.68
N TRP A 76 -5.21 -4.61 -8.68
CA TRP A 76 -5.87 -5.92 -8.72
C TRP A 76 -7.39 -5.80 -8.79
N GLN A 77 -8.00 -4.93 -7.97
CA GLN A 77 -9.44 -4.67 -7.97
C GLN A 77 -9.94 -4.11 -9.30
N LEU A 78 -9.09 -3.38 -10.03
CA LEU A 78 -9.38 -2.90 -11.39
C LEU A 78 -9.14 -3.95 -12.49
N GLY A 79 -8.66 -5.14 -12.13
CA GLY A 79 -8.33 -6.22 -13.08
C GLY A 79 -6.96 -6.08 -13.75
N GLU A 80 -6.15 -5.10 -13.35
CA GLU A 80 -4.83 -4.79 -13.90
C GLU A 80 -3.75 -5.66 -13.24
N LYS A 81 -3.85 -6.97 -13.45
CA LYS A 81 -3.08 -7.99 -12.71
C LYS A 81 -1.56 -7.83 -12.85
N GLU A 82 -1.07 -7.46 -14.03
CA GLU A 82 0.36 -7.26 -14.26
C GLU A 82 0.91 -6.08 -13.44
N GLN A 83 0.12 -5.00 -13.31
CA GLN A 83 0.50 -3.85 -12.52
C GLN A 83 0.41 -4.16 -11.03
N ALA A 84 -0.62 -4.90 -10.62
CA ALA A 84 -0.77 -5.38 -9.25
C ALA A 84 0.47 -6.17 -8.80
N GLN A 85 0.92 -7.14 -9.61
CA GLN A 85 2.11 -7.94 -9.32
C GLN A 85 3.38 -7.10 -9.22
N LYS A 86 3.61 -6.18 -10.17
CA LYS A 86 4.79 -5.31 -10.13
C LYS A 86 4.87 -4.48 -8.86
N TRP A 87 3.75 -3.91 -8.42
CA TRP A 87 3.72 -3.13 -7.19
C TRP A 87 3.91 -4.00 -5.96
N TYR A 88 3.31 -5.19 -5.93
CA TYR A 88 3.49 -6.15 -4.83
C TYR A 88 4.96 -6.58 -4.70
N ASP A 89 5.62 -6.94 -5.80
CA ASP A 89 7.03 -7.36 -5.79
C ASP A 89 7.94 -6.24 -5.26
N ARG A 90 7.68 -5.01 -5.70
CA ARG A 90 8.42 -3.83 -5.23
C ARG A 90 8.21 -3.59 -3.74
N ALA A 91 6.98 -3.73 -3.25
CA ALA A 91 6.64 -3.63 -1.83
C ALA A 91 7.41 -4.67 -1.00
N VAL A 92 7.35 -5.94 -1.39
CA VAL A 92 8.05 -7.03 -0.71
C VAL A 92 9.56 -6.82 -0.69
N GLU A 93 10.16 -6.35 -1.79
CA GLU A 93 11.59 -6.05 -1.84
C GLU A 93 11.98 -4.96 -0.83
N TRP A 94 11.17 -3.92 -0.68
CA TRP A 94 11.42 -2.85 0.29
C TRP A 94 11.22 -3.31 1.73
N VAL A 95 10.17 -4.07 2.03
CA VAL A 95 9.97 -4.68 3.36
C VAL A 95 11.17 -5.55 3.74
N SER A 96 11.65 -6.36 2.79
CA SER A 96 12.82 -7.20 3.01
C SER A 96 14.11 -6.41 3.27
N LYS A 97 14.20 -5.13 2.89
CA LYS A 97 15.41 -4.31 3.07
C LYS A 97 15.33 -3.38 4.27
N PHE A 98 14.16 -2.83 4.57
CA PHE A 98 14.04 -1.69 5.49
C PHE A 98 13.08 -1.92 6.66
N GLU A 99 11.99 -2.68 6.48
CA GLU A 99 10.88 -2.75 7.45
C GLU A 99 10.55 -4.19 7.89
N GLN A 100 11.55 -5.07 7.97
CA GLN A 100 11.34 -6.51 8.23
C GLN A 100 10.55 -6.82 9.53
N GLN A 101 10.54 -5.91 10.50
CA GLN A 101 9.92 -6.09 11.82
C GLN A 101 8.71 -5.18 12.04
N ASN A 102 8.30 -4.40 11.03
CA ASN A 102 7.18 -3.50 11.17
C ASN A 102 5.85 -4.25 11.02
N GLU A 103 5.16 -4.49 12.14
CA GLU A 103 3.94 -5.29 12.17
C GLU A 103 2.84 -4.73 11.26
N GLU A 104 2.72 -3.41 11.13
CA GLU A 104 1.72 -2.79 10.28
C GLU A 104 1.99 -3.10 8.80
N VAL A 105 3.24 -2.94 8.38
CA VAL A 105 3.68 -3.24 7.01
C VAL A 105 3.52 -4.73 6.69
N LEU A 106 3.79 -5.61 7.66
CA LEU A 106 3.59 -7.05 7.51
C LEU A 106 2.10 -7.42 7.38
N ARG A 107 1.19 -6.71 8.07
CA ARG A 107 -0.26 -6.91 7.89
C ARG A 107 -0.71 -6.52 6.49
N PHE A 108 -0.25 -5.37 5.97
CA PHE A 108 -0.59 -4.95 4.60
C PHE A 108 -0.03 -5.90 3.55
N ARG A 109 1.16 -6.46 3.78
CA ARG A 109 1.73 -7.51 2.93
C ARG A 109 0.80 -8.74 2.89
N ALA A 110 0.37 -9.23 4.05
CA ALA A 110 -0.49 -10.40 4.13
C ALA A 110 -1.86 -10.16 3.46
N GLU A 111 -2.46 -8.99 3.70
CA GLU A 111 -3.72 -8.57 3.05
C GLU A 111 -3.58 -8.54 1.52
N ALA A 112 -2.51 -7.93 1.01
CA ALA A 112 -2.26 -7.88 -0.42
C ALA A 112 -1.99 -9.28 -1.01
N ALA A 113 -1.24 -10.13 -0.31
CA ALA A 113 -0.96 -11.48 -0.78
C ALA A 113 -2.23 -12.32 -0.88
N GLU A 114 -3.10 -12.25 0.13
CA GLU A 114 -4.40 -12.93 0.14
C GLU A 114 -5.27 -12.47 -1.04
N LEU A 115 -5.39 -11.15 -1.23
CA LEU A 115 -6.19 -10.58 -2.31
C LEU A 115 -5.67 -11.00 -3.70
N LEU A 116 -4.35 -10.96 -3.90
CA LEU A 116 -3.70 -11.31 -5.17
C LEU A 116 -3.59 -12.84 -5.38
N GLY A 117 -3.94 -13.66 -4.39
CA GLY A 117 -3.80 -15.12 -4.44
C GLY A 117 -2.34 -15.59 -4.42
N ILE A 118 -1.43 -14.78 -3.87
CA ILE A 118 -0.02 -15.10 -3.75
C ILE A 118 0.19 -15.91 -2.47
N LYS A 119 0.80 -17.09 -2.58
CA LYS A 119 1.28 -17.83 -1.41
C LYS A 119 2.46 -17.07 -0.84
N ASP A 120 2.23 -16.31 0.22
CA ASP A 120 3.26 -15.54 0.90
C ASP A 120 4.13 -16.46 1.76
N GLU A 121 4.96 -17.28 1.11
CA GLU A 121 6.03 -17.98 1.80
C GLU A 121 7.14 -16.97 2.06
N PRO A 122 7.61 -16.79 3.31
CA PRO A 122 8.80 -16.01 3.55
C PRO A 122 9.92 -16.63 2.72
N LYS A 123 10.42 -15.89 1.72
CA LYS A 123 11.55 -16.31 0.90
C LYS A 123 12.64 -16.73 1.87
N GLN A 124 12.89 -18.03 1.99
CA GLN A 124 14.03 -18.57 2.70
C GLN A 124 15.22 -17.80 2.17
N GLN A 125 15.83 -17.03 3.06
CA GLN A 125 17.05 -16.31 2.80
C GLN A 125 18.02 -17.36 2.28
N LYS A 126 18.35 -17.31 0.98
CA LYS A 126 19.42 -18.13 0.43
C LYS A 126 20.63 -17.81 1.32
N GLU A 127 21.01 -18.79 2.12
CA GLU A 127 22.15 -18.74 3.01
C GLU A 127 23.31 -18.19 2.18
N LEU A 128 23.84 -17.03 2.59
CA LEU A 128 25.12 -16.59 2.03
C LEU A 128 26.11 -17.74 2.28
N PRO A 129 26.86 -18.17 1.26
CA PRO A 129 27.88 -19.17 1.49
C PRO A 129 28.83 -18.66 2.58
N PRO A 130 29.27 -19.53 3.51
CA PRO A 130 30.19 -19.11 4.56
C PRO A 130 31.39 -18.44 3.90
N LYS A 131 31.75 -17.24 4.38
CA LYS A 131 32.97 -16.56 3.98
C LYS A 131 34.09 -17.58 4.15
N SER A 132 34.74 -17.92 3.05
CA SER A 132 35.95 -18.71 3.07
C SER A 132 36.95 -17.90 3.87
N ASP A 133 37.27 -18.33 5.09
CA ASP A 133 38.45 -17.87 5.80
C ASP A 133 39.64 -18.20 4.89
N GLU A 134 40.20 -17.17 4.27
CA GLU A 134 41.51 -17.25 3.63
C GLU A 134 42.54 -17.56 4.71
N GLY A 135 43.28 -18.67 4.53
CA GLY A 135 44.34 -19.13 5.43
C GLY A 135 45.64 -18.35 5.31
#